data_AF-A0A031IGG1-F1
#
_entry.id   AF-A0A031IGG1-F1
#
_cell.length_a   1.000
_cell.length_b   1.000
_cell.length_c   1.000
_cell.angle_alpha   90.00
_cell.angle_beta   90.00
_cell.angle_gamma   90.00
#
_symmetry.space_group_name_H-M   'P 1'
#
loop_
_entity.id
_entity.type
_entity.pdbx_description
1 polymer ?
#
loop_
_entity_poly.entity_id
_entity_poly.type
_entity_poly.pdbx_seq_one_letter_code
_entity_poly.pdbx_strand_id
1 'polypeptide(L)'
;MFYFKDGTKAHPTEGDIWSSVALGNYAYVTLHYPKGAERLAVLEYTKQEKNWILKGGLHDDVQNIKKDDGSTRGLNLPFSTFQAIASSSTPNGDDSVWFFHTKSQTILLTVVPKQDVQGEDWKKTTLANGQTAYFQEKQERTNLYYVEDNQIVLLSGNVSLKQLKKLARSIAPVDSADFPYS
;
A
#
# COMPACT_ATOMS: atom_id res chain seq x y z
N MET A 1 -20.48 3.04 3.87
CA MET A 1 -21.57 3.53 3.00
C MET A 1 -21.18 4.89 2.51
N PHE A 2 -21.23 5.14 1.20
CA PHE A 2 -20.87 6.43 0.67
C PHE A 2 -22.05 7.12 -0.02
N TYR A 3 -22.00 8.45 -0.02
CA TYR A 3 -23.03 9.33 -0.55
C TYR A 3 -22.48 10.08 -1.75
N PHE A 4 -23.16 9.96 -2.89
CA PHE A 4 -22.83 10.72 -4.10
C PHE A 4 -23.61 12.02 -4.17
N LYS A 5 -23.11 12.98 -4.95
CA LYS A 5 -23.77 14.27 -5.17
C LYS A 5 -25.17 14.13 -5.78
N ASP A 6 -25.42 13.04 -6.50
CA ASP A 6 -26.73 12.70 -7.08
C ASP A 6 -27.66 11.94 -6.10
N GLY A 7 -27.24 11.76 -4.84
CA GLY A 7 -28.02 11.08 -3.81
C GLY A 7 -27.98 9.55 -3.88
N THR A 8 -27.28 8.96 -4.85
CA THR A 8 -27.11 7.51 -4.91
C THR A 8 -26.23 7.02 -3.76
N LYS A 9 -26.37 5.73 -3.42
CA LYS A 9 -25.59 5.06 -2.39
C LYS A 9 -24.96 3.82 -3.00
N ALA A 10 -23.66 3.66 -2.79
CA ALA A 10 -22.93 2.47 -3.18
C ALA A 10 -22.14 1.95 -1.98
N HIS A 11 -22.16 0.64 -1.85
CA HIS A 11 -21.29 -0.09 -0.94
C HIS A 11 -20.20 -0.75 -1.79
N PRO A 12 -18.92 -0.58 -1.43
CA PRO A 12 -17.87 -1.37 -2.06
C PRO A 12 -18.18 -2.86 -1.88
N THR A 13 -17.93 -3.61 -2.95
CA THR A 13 -18.02 -5.06 -3.02
C THR A 13 -16.61 -5.65 -3.10
N GLU A 14 -16.47 -6.97 -2.94
CA GLU A 14 -15.16 -7.61 -3.08
C GLU A 14 -14.49 -7.35 -4.44
N GLY A 15 -15.29 -7.17 -5.50
CA GLY A 15 -14.81 -6.85 -6.84
C GLY A 15 -14.26 -5.43 -6.99
N ASP A 16 -14.56 -4.55 -6.04
CA ASP A 16 -14.00 -3.19 -6.02
C ASP A 16 -12.62 -3.17 -5.34
N ILE A 17 -12.24 -4.22 -4.60
CA ILE A 17 -10.97 -4.30 -3.87
C ILE A 17 -9.83 -4.66 -4.85
N TRP A 18 -8.83 -3.80 -4.90
CA TRP A 18 -7.63 -4.02 -5.71
C TRP A 18 -6.51 -4.65 -4.91
N SER A 19 -6.32 -4.24 -3.67
CA SER A 19 -5.39 -4.88 -2.76
C SER A 19 -5.93 -4.81 -1.34
N SER A 20 -5.59 -5.80 -0.52
CA SER A 20 -5.86 -5.77 0.90
C SER A 20 -4.79 -6.54 1.65
N VAL A 21 -4.44 -6.02 2.82
CA VAL A 21 -3.50 -6.66 3.72
C VAL A 21 -3.91 -6.42 5.16
N ALA A 22 -3.75 -7.46 5.98
CA ALA A 22 -3.82 -7.37 7.42
C ALA A 22 -2.50 -7.90 7.99
N LEU A 23 -1.86 -7.10 8.83
CA LEU A 23 -0.58 -7.40 9.46
C LEU A 23 -0.65 -7.03 10.94
N GLY A 24 -0.79 -8.05 11.79
CA GLY A 24 -1.00 -7.86 13.22
C GLY A 24 -2.24 -7.01 13.50
N ASN A 25 -2.05 -5.84 14.10
CA ASN A 25 -3.10 -4.88 14.44
C ASN A 25 -3.37 -3.84 13.35
N TYR A 26 -2.73 -3.92 12.19
CA TYR A 26 -2.88 -2.95 11.10
C TYR A 26 -3.47 -3.61 9.88
N ALA A 27 -4.38 -2.92 9.18
CA ALA A 27 -4.88 -3.38 7.90
C ALA A 27 -5.11 -2.22 6.94
N TYR A 28 -4.87 -2.50 5.67
CA TYR A 28 -5.01 -1.54 4.58
C TYR A 28 -5.83 -2.17 3.46
N VAL A 29 -6.75 -1.38 2.88
CA VAL A 29 -7.57 -1.81 1.76
C VAL A 29 -7.51 -0.76 0.67
N THR A 30 -7.05 -1.14 -0.51
CA THR A 30 -7.13 -0.31 -1.71
C THR A 30 -8.35 -0.75 -2.53
N LEU A 31 -9.19 0.19 -2.92
CA LEU A 31 -10.39 -0.11 -3.69
C LEU A 31 -10.72 0.98 -4.72
N HIS A 32 -11.34 0.56 -5.83
CA HIS A 32 -11.98 1.46 -6.78
C HIS A 32 -13.28 2.01 -6.22
N TYR A 33 -13.47 3.32 -6.31
CA TYR A 33 -14.61 3.98 -5.71
C TYR A 33 -15.04 5.26 -6.43
N PRO A 34 -16.36 5.49 -6.62
CA PRO A 34 -17.40 4.48 -6.60
C PRO A 34 -17.21 3.40 -7.64
N LYS A 35 -18.01 2.34 -7.53
CA LYS A 35 -18.11 1.33 -8.58
C LYS A 35 -18.30 2.00 -9.94
N GLY A 36 -17.35 1.79 -10.86
CA GLY A 36 -17.35 2.36 -12.20
C GLY A 36 -16.78 3.78 -12.33
N ALA A 37 -16.27 4.40 -11.26
CA ALA A 37 -15.54 5.67 -11.36
C ALA A 37 -14.03 5.46 -11.54
N GLU A 38 -13.40 6.46 -12.17
CA GLU A 38 -11.96 6.65 -12.21
C GLU A 38 -11.48 7.28 -10.88
N ARG A 39 -11.72 6.61 -9.75
CA ARG A 39 -11.23 7.07 -8.44
C ARG A 39 -10.84 5.89 -7.56
N LEU A 40 -9.78 6.09 -6.79
CA LEU A 40 -9.18 5.15 -5.87
C LEU A 40 -9.33 5.63 -4.43
N ALA A 41 -9.47 4.68 -3.52
CA ALA A 41 -9.38 4.93 -2.09
C ALA A 41 -8.45 3.92 -1.43
N VAL A 42 -7.64 4.40 -0.49
CA VAL A 42 -6.92 3.57 0.48
C VAL A 42 -7.58 3.78 1.83
N LEU A 43 -8.03 2.71 2.48
CA LEU A 43 -8.63 2.73 3.81
C LEU A 43 -7.69 2.09 4.82
N GLU A 44 -7.52 2.76 5.94
CA GLU A 44 -6.58 2.36 7.00
C GLU A 44 -7.36 1.91 8.24
N TYR A 45 -7.03 0.74 8.76
CA TYR A 45 -7.69 0.15 9.90
C TYR A 45 -6.68 -0.24 10.97
N THR A 46 -7.06 -0.02 12.23
CA THR A 46 -6.36 -0.58 13.38
C THR A 46 -7.29 -1.51 14.14
N LYS A 47 -6.76 -2.67 14.54
CA LYS A 47 -7.47 -3.61 15.40
C LYS A 47 -7.49 -3.09 16.83
N GLN A 48 -8.67 -2.95 17.40
CA GLN A 48 -8.89 -2.68 18.82
C GLN A 48 -9.68 -3.83 19.40
N GLU A 49 -9.08 -4.56 20.34
CA GLU A 49 -9.59 -5.83 20.87
C GLU A 49 -9.93 -6.84 19.75
N LYS A 50 -11.22 -7.00 19.41
CA LYS A 50 -11.71 -7.92 18.38
C LYS A 50 -12.25 -7.22 17.14
N ASN A 51 -12.24 -5.88 17.10
CA ASN A 51 -12.86 -5.08 16.04
C ASN A 51 -11.83 -4.30 15.23
N TRP A 52 -12.06 -4.23 13.91
CA TRP A 52 -11.32 -3.33 13.04
C TRP A 52 -11.95 -1.94 13.05
N ILE A 53 -11.17 -0.93 13.40
CA ILE A 53 -11.60 0.46 13.48
C ILE A 53 -10.97 1.23 12.33
N LEU A 54 -11.79 1.85 11.48
CA LEU A 54 -11.32 2.75 10.42
C LEU A 54 -10.65 3.97 11.07
N LYS A 55 -9.38 4.21 10.75
CA LYS A 55 -8.59 5.33 11.26
C LYS A 55 -8.49 6.48 10.28
N GLY A 56 -8.46 6.18 9.00
CA GLY A 56 -8.31 7.18 7.97
C GLY A 56 -8.49 6.60 6.59
N GLY A 57 -8.31 7.47 5.60
CA GLY A 57 -8.20 7.02 4.24
C GLY A 57 -7.72 8.13 3.30
N LEU A 58 -7.04 7.69 2.26
CA LEU A 58 -6.63 8.51 1.14
C LEU A 58 -7.57 8.30 -0.02
N HIS A 59 -7.77 9.33 -0.82
CA HIS A 59 -8.56 9.25 -2.04
C HIS A 59 -7.87 10.04 -3.15
N ASP A 60 -7.94 9.53 -4.37
CA ASP A 60 -7.41 10.20 -5.54
C ASP A 60 -8.25 9.87 -6.78
N ASP A 61 -8.37 10.84 -7.67
CA ASP A 61 -9.03 10.66 -8.97
C ASP A 61 -7.98 10.13 -9.96
N VAL A 62 -8.29 9.03 -10.65
CA VAL A 62 -7.40 8.46 -11.67
C VAL A 62 -7.42 9.37 -12.88
N GLN A 63 -6.28 9.99 -13.20
CA GLN A 63 -6.15 10.91 -14.31
C GLN A 63 -5.49 10.24 -15.52
N ASN A 64 -5.68 10.82 -16.70
CA ASN A 64 -4.89 10.45 -17.88
C ASN A 64 -3.49 11.03 -17.74
N ILE A 65 -2.60 10.26 -17.13
CA ILE A 65 -1.21 10.65 -16.90
C ILE A 65 -0.48 10.68 -18.25
N LYS A 66 -0.17 11.88 -18.73
CA LYS A 66 0.79 12.06 -19.84
C LYS A 66 2.18 11.81 -19.26
N LYS A 67 3.01 11.04 -19.97
CA LYS A 67 4.38 10.62 -19.60
C LYS A 67 5.06 11.50 -18.53
N ASP A 68 5.56 10.82 -17.50
CA ASP A 68 6.38 11.31 -16.39
C ASP A 68 7.40 12.39 -16.83
N ASP A 69 7.40 13.54 -16.15
CA ASP A 69 8.46 14.57 -16.24
C ASP A 69 9.63 14.27 -15.29
N GLY A 70 9.59 13.13 -14.61
CA GLY A 70 10.63 12.64 -13.72
C GLY A 70 10.17 12.78 -12.28
N SER A 71 9.83 11.67 -11.66
CA SER A 71 10.81 11.03 -10.78
C SER A 71 10.15 9.90 -10.01
N THR A 72 10.52 8.66 -10.36
CA THR A 72 10.44 7.57 -9.39
C THR A 72 11.29 7.86 -8.14
N ARG A 73 12.12 8.92 -8.16
CA ARG A 73 13.05 9.34 -7.08
C ARG A 73 13.83 8.14 -6.54
N GLY A 74 14.40 7.38 -7.48
CA GLY A 74 15.17 6.17 -7.20
C GLY A 74 14.36 4.89 -7.02
N LEU A 75 13.03 4.94 -6.87
CA LEU A 75 12.19 3.75 -6.71
C LEU A 75 12.10 2.91 -7.99
N ASN A 76 12.19 1.59 -7.84
CA ASN A 76 12.01 0.59 -8.89
C ASN A 76 10.52 0.19 -9.01
N LEU A 77 9.66 1.17 -9.28
CA LEU A 77 8.25 0.91 -9.54
C LEU A 77 8.07 0.04 -10.80
N PRO A 78 7.07 -0.85 -10.84
CA PRO A 78 6.85 -1.74 -11.99
C PRO A 78 6.21 -1.04 -13.20
N PHE A 79 5.94 0.25 -13.10
CA PHE A 79 5.31 1.09 -14.12
C PHE A 79 6.14 2.36 -14.33
N SER A 80 6.11 2.88 -15.55
CA SER A 80 6.85 4.09 -15.95
C SER A 80 6.03 5.37 -15.87
N THR A 81 4.72 5.27 -15.69
CA THR A 81 3.79 6.39 -15.65
C THR A 81 2.76 6.11 -14.57
N PHE A 82 2.69 6.96 -13.55
CA PHE A 82 1.89 6.73 -12.36
C PHE A 82 1.54 8.03 -11.63
N GLN A 83 0.48 7.96 -10.84
CA GLN A 83 0.13 8.99 -9.86
C GLN A 83 0.65 8.52 -8.51
N ALA A 84 1.12 9.47 -7.71
CA ALA A 84 1.52 9.23 -6.34
C ALA A 84 0.77 10.19 -5.42
N ILE A 85 0.18 9.65 -4.38
CA ILE A 85 -0.30 10.41 -3.23
C ILE A 85 0.39 9.87 -1.99
N ALA A 86 0.74 10.79 -1.09
CA ALA A 86 1.28 10.42 0.21
C ALA A 86 0.47 11.11 1.29
N SER A 87 0.21 10.40 2.38
CA SER A 87 -0.26 10.97 3.63
C SER A 87 0.79 10.69 4.68
N SER A 88 1.07 11.69 5.50
CA SER A 88 1.70 11.46 6.80
C SER A 88 0.81 12.07 7.86
N SER A 89 0.45 11.28 8.88
CA SER A 89 -0.29 11.80 10.03
C SER A 89 0.62 12.50 11.05
N THR A 90 1.95 12.34 10.93
CA THR A 90 2.94 12.98 11.80
C THR A 90 3.97 13.79 11.00
N PRO A 91 4.53 14.89 11.55
CA PRO A 91 5.61 15.63 10.90
C PRO A 91 6.87 14.77 10.64
N ASN A 92 7.04 13.68 11.41
CA ASN A 92 8.21 12.80 11.36
C ASN A 92 8.02 11.55 10.49
N GLY A 93 6.82 11.34 9.92
CA GLY A 93 6.60 10.27 8.95
C GLY A 93 6.25 8.88 9.52
N ASP A 94 6.13 8.75 10.85
CA ASP A 94 5.94 7.46 11.54
C ASP A 94 4.69 6.66 11.11
N ASP A 95 3.66 7.35 10.62
CA ASP A 95 2.41 6.79 10.11
C ASP A 95 2.17 7.34 8.68
N SER A 96 3.11 7.04 7.80
CA SER A 96 3.07 7.49 6.41
C SER A 96 2.63 6.38 5.46
N VAL A 97 1.70 6.72 4.59
CA VAL A 97 1.25 5.88 3.49
C VAL A 97 1.65 6.54 2.19
N TRP A 98 2.42 5.83 1.36
CA TRP A 98 2.70 6.17 -0.02
C TRP A 98 1.89 5.26 -0.92
N PHE A 99 1.08 5.86 -1.78
CA PHE A 99 0.22 5.15 -2.69
C PHE A 99 0.55 5.54 -4.12
N PHE A 100 1.04 4.55 -4.88
CA PHE A 100 1.41 4.67 -6.28
C PHE A 100 0.40 3.91 -7.12
N HIS A 101 -0.15 4.54 -8.16
CA HIS A 101 -1.19 3.91 -8.96
C HIS A 101 -1.19 4.31 -10.42
N THR A 102 -1.78 3.41 -11.22
CA THR A 102 -2.13 3.59 -12.62
C THR A 102 -3.62 3.30 -12.79
N LYS A 103 -4.10 3.23 -14.05
CA LYS A 103 -5.48 2.82 -14.35
C LYS A 103 -5.81 1.36 -14.01
N SER A 104 -4.82 0.51 -13.75
CA SER A 104 -5.05 -0.92 -13.52
C SER A 104 -4.14 -1.54 -12.45
N GLN A 105 -3.14 -0.80 -11.96
CA GLN A 105 -2.17 -1.31 -10.99
C GLN A 105 -1.98 -0.34 -9.84
N THR A 106 -1.80 -0.88 -8.64
CA THR A 106 -1.55 -0.13 -7.42
C THR A 106 -0.45 -0.77 -6.60
N ILE A 107 0.28 0.09 -5.89
CA ILE A 107 1.20 -0.27 -4.82
C ILE A 107 0.98 0.70 -3.68
N LEU A 108 0.67 0.14 -2.52
CA LEU A 108 0.75 0.79 -1.23
C LEU A 108 2.08 0.42 -0.58
N LEU A 109 2.75 1.44 -0.06
CA LEU A 109 3.92 1.34 0.81
C LEU A 109 3.58 2.06 2.11
N THR A 110 3.85 1.42 3.24
CA THR A 110 3.66 2.00 4.56
C THR A 110 4.68 1.43 5.54
N VAL A 111 4.85 2.10 6.67
CA VAL A 111 5.64 1.62 7.80
C VAL A 111 4.71 1.48 9.00
N VAL A 112 4.86 0.39 9.75
CA VAL A 112 4.12 0.18 11.00
C VAL A 112 5.07 -0.27 12.11
N PRO A 113 4.75 -0.02 13.39
CA PRO A 113 5.55 -0.51 14.51
C PRO A 113 5.75 -2.03 14.44
N LYS A 114 6.96 -2.48 14.80
CA LYS A 114 7.24 -3.92 14.92
C LYS A 114 6.29 -4.55 15.92
N GLN A 115 5.74 -5.69 15.52
CA GLN A 115 4.83 -6.49 16.30
C GLN A 115 4.97 -7.95 15.89
N ASP A 116 4.51 -8.85 16.76
CA ASP A 116 4.41 -10.25 16.40
C ASP A 116 3.31 -10.43 15.36
N VAL A 117 3.72 -10.82 14.15
CA VAL A 117 2.79 -11.10 13.06
C VAL A 117 2.23 -12.50 13.27
N GLN A 118 1.04 -12.58 13.84
CA GLN A 118 0.30 -13.83 13.93
C GLN A 118 -0.49 -14.05 12.64
N GLY A 119 -0.23 -15.15 11.93
CA GLY A 119 -0.96 -15.54 10.72
C GLY A 119 -0.25 -16.63 9.94
N GLU A 120 -0.95 -17.74 9.68
CA GLU A 120 -0.37 -18.96 9.07
C GLU A 120 -0.05 -18.80 7.57
N ASP A 121 -0.51 -17.74 6.94
CA ASP A 121 -0.45 -17.58 5.47
C ASP A 121 0.82 -16.87 4.97
N TRP A 122 1.65 -16.30 5.85
CA TRP A 122 2.87 -15.59 5.47
C TRP A 122 4.03 -16.56 5.18
N LYS A 123 4.50 -16.57 3.93
CA LYS A 123 5.62 -17.39 3.49
C LYS A 123 6.93 -16.61 3.56
N LYS A 124 8.00 -17.25 4.02
CA LYS A 124 9.35 -16.65 4.06
C LYS A 124 9.95 -16.56 2.66
N THR A 125 10.63 -15.45 2.38
CA THR A 125 11.46 -15.24 1.19
C THR A 125 12.71 -14.43 1.56
N THR A 126 13.62 -14.27 0.60
CA THR A 126 14.84 -13.48 0.77
C THR A 126 14.89 -12.39 -0.29
N LEU A 127 15.09 -11.14 0.15
CA LEU A 127 15.37 -10.00 -0.72
C LEU A 127 16.79 -10.10 -1.28
N ALA A 128 17.09 -9.39 -2.36
CA ALA A 128 18.40 -9.56 -3.01
C ALA A 128 19.59 -9.03 -2.18
N ASN A 129 19.33 -8.20 -1.17
CA ASN A 129 20.33 -7.77 -0.17
C ASN A 129 20.57 -8.82 0.93
N GLY A 130 19.92 -9.99 0.85
CA GLY A 130 20.01 -11.05 1.86
C GLY A 130 19.01 -10.92 3.02
N GLN A 131 18.27 -9.82 3.10
CA GLN A 131 17.27 -9.58 4.15
C GLN A 131 16.13 -10.59 4.04
N THR A 132 15.68 -11.08 5.19
CA THR A 132 14.48 -11.91 5.27
C THR A 132 13.24 -11.03 5.06
N ALA A 133 12.36 -11.47 4.17
CA ALA A 133 11.05 -10.89 3.97
C ALA A 133 9.98 -11.97 4.03
N TYR A 134 8.74 -11.55 4.15
CA TYR A 134 7.57 -12.43 4.22
C TYR A 134 6.55 -11.95 3.21
N PHE A 135 5.85 -12.88 2.56
CA PHE A 135 4.87 -12.54 1.54
C PHE A 135 3.60 -13.36 1.64
N GLN A 136 2.53 -12.81 1.08
CA GLN A 136 1.24 -13.45 0.84
C GLN A 136 0.79 -13.17 -0.59
N GLU A 137 0.26 -14.18 -1.27
CA GLU A 137 -0.32 -14.05 -2.61
C GLU A 137 -1.73 -14.64 -2.59
N LYS A 138 -2.74 -13.83 -2.93
CA LYS A 138 -4.15 -14.25 -2.98
C LYS A 138 -4.89 -13.49 -4.07
N GLN A 139 -5.52 -14.20 -5.01
CA GLN A 139 -6.41 -13.61 -6.03
C GLN A 139 -5.77 -12.39 -6.74
N GLU A 140 -4.55 -12.57 -7.30
CA GLU A 140 -3.78 -11.53 -8.00
C GLU A 140 -3.29 -10.35 -7.11
N ARG A 141 -3.49 -10.45 -5.80
CA ARG A 141 -2.99 -9.50 -4.81
C ARG A 141 -1.74 -10.08 -4.17
N THR A 142 -0.71 -9.27 -4.08
CA THR A 142 0.53 -9.63 -3.40
C THR A 142 0.80 -8.64 -2.29
N ASN A 143 1.16 -9.18 -1.13
CA ASN A 143 1.64 -8.44 0.00
C ASN A 143 3.05 -8.91 0.34
N LEU A 144 3.91 -7.99 0.74
CA LEU A 144 5.27 -8.28 1.18
C LEU A 144 5.63 -7.37 2.34
N TYR A 145 6.22 -7.93 3.40
CA TYR A 145 6.80 -7.12 4.45
C TYR A 145 8.20 -7.59 4.82
N TYR A 146 8.98 -6.69 5.41
CA TYR A 146 10.25 -6.99 6.05
C TYR A 146 10.43 -6.11 7.29
N VAL A 147 11.34 -6.51 8.17
CA VAL A 147 11.65 -5.77 9.39
C VAL A 147 12.95 -4.99 9.19
N GLU A 148 12.94 -3.72 9.56
CA GLU A 148 14.08 -2.81 9.54
C GLU A 148 13.96 -1.85 10.73
N ASP A 149 15.04 -1.64 11.50
CA ASP A 149 15.10 -0.72 12.66
C ASP A 149 13.89 -0.72 13.60
N ASN A 150 13.43 -1.92 13.99
CA ASN A 150 12.28 -2.12 14.88
C ASN A 150 10.94 -1.60 14.32
N GLN A 151 10.87 -1.45 13.00
CA GLN A 151 9.68 -1.15 12.23
C GLN A 151 9.44 -2.26 11.20
N ILE A 152 8.21 -2.33 10.69
CA ILE A 152 7.85 -3.20 9.59
C ILE A 152 7.55 -2.33 8.37
N VAL A 153 8.33 -2.51 7.31
CA VAL A 153 8.02 -1.94 6.00
C VAL A 153 7.05 -2.90 5.31
N LEU A 154 5.88 -2.39 4.95
CA LEU A 154 4.79 -3.15 4.36
C LEU A 154 4.46 -2.65 2.96
N LEU A 155 4.44 -3.58 2.01
CA LEU A 155 4.04 -3.40 0.62
C LEU A 155 2.77 -4.21 0.33
N SER A 156 1.81 -3.61 -0.35
CA SER A 156 0.59 -4.29 -0.80
C SER A 156 0.15 -3.77 -2.16
N GLY A 157 -0.23 -4.66 -3.08
CA GLY A 157 -0.67 -4.24 -4.41
C GLY A 157 -1.23 -5.38 -5.23
N ASN A 158 -1.75 -5.06 -6.42
CA ASN A 158 -2.14 -6.02 -7.45
C ASN A 158 -1.03 -6.21 -8.49
N VAL A 159 0.19 -6.40 -7.99
CA VAL A 159 1.40 -6.64 -8.78
C VAL A 159 2.05 -7.93 -8.31
N SER A 160 2.94 -8.52 -9.12
CA SER A 160 3.60 -9.78 -8.78
C SER A 160 4.58 -9.63 -7.60
N LEU A 161 4.83 -10.73 -6.87
CA LEU A 161 5.89 -10.79 -5.86
C LEU A 161 7.26 -10.35 -6.40
N LYS A 162 7.59 -10.73 -7.64
CA LYS A 162 8.85 -10.32 -8.28
C LYS A 162 8.96 -8.79 -8.37
N GLN A 163 7.85 -8.11 -8.68
CA GLN A 163 7.82 -6.64 -8.76
C GLN A 163 7.95 -6.01 -7.36
N LEU A 164 7.24 -6.52 -6.34
CA LEU A 164 7.38 -6.02 -4.96
C LEU A 164 8.79 -6.22 -4.42
N LYS A 165 9.44 -7.36 -4.68
CA LYS A 165 10.83 -7.60 -4.29
C LYS A 165 11.82 -6.65 -4.99
N LYS A 166 11.53 -6.24 -6.23
CA LYS A 166 12.35 -5.26 -6.95
C LYS A 166 12.19 -3.87 -6.36
N LEU A 167 10.97 -3.47 -6.03
CA LEU A 167 10.67 -2.21 -5.35
C LEU A 167 11.32 -2.14 -3.97
N ALA A 168 11.18 -3.19 -3.15
CA ALA A 168 11.75 -3.25 -1.80
C ALA A 168 13.25 -2.93 -1.75
N ARG A 169 14.01 -3.25 -2.82
CA ARG A 169 15.45 -2.95 -2.89
C ARG A 169 15.81 -1.48 -3.10
N SER A 170 14.89 -0.70 -3.65
CA SER A 170 15.11 0.72 -3.96
C SER A 170 14.52 1.66 -2.93
N ILE A 171 13.79 1.12 -1.95
CA ILE A 171 13.29 1.91 -0.84
C ILE A 171 14.49 2.30 0.02
N ALA A 172 14.61 3.59 0.34
CA ALA A 172 15.63 4.06 1.26
C ALA A 172 15.44 3.45 2.67
N PRO A 173 16.49 3.44 3.51
CA PRO A 173 16.35 3.02 4.91
C PRO A 173 15.26 3.80 5.65
N VAL A 174 14.53 3.15 6.56
CA VAL A 174 13.43 3.77 7.31
C VAL A 174 13.83 5.00 8.14
N ASP A 175 15.09 5.11 8.53
CA ASP A 175 15.65 6.25 9.27
C ASP A 175 16.13 7.40 8.35
N SER A 176 16.04 7.23 7.03
CA SER A 176 16.41 8.24 6.06
C SER A 176 15.42 9.40 6.04
N ALA A 177 15.94 10.63 6.02
CA ALA A 177 15.14 11.84 5.85
C ALA A 177 14.36 11.88 4.51
N ASP A 178 14.82 11.11 3.51
CA ASP A 178 14.20 11.04 2.19
C ASP A 178 13.28 9.83 2.03
N PHE A 179 13.08 9.00 3.07
CA PHE A 179 12.25 7.81 3.00
C PHE A 179 10.87 8.11 2.37
N PRO A 180 10.40 7.30 1.40
CA PRO A 180 10.96 6.05 0.91
C PRO A 180 11.92 6.21 -0.27
N TYR A 181 12.21 7.45 -0.66
CA TYR A 181 12.99 7.78 -1.83
C TYR A 181 14.48 7.71 -1.55
N SER A 182 15.25 7.35 -2.58
CA SER A 182 16.72 7.23 -2.53
C SER A 182 17.43 8.34 -3.28
#